data_AF-A0A8S2T506-F1
#
_entry.id   AF-A0A8S2T506-F1
#
_cell.length_a   1.000
_cell.length_b   1.000
_cell.length_c   1.000
_cell.angle_alpha   90.00
_cell.angle_beta   90.00
_cell.angle_gamma   90.00
#
_symmetry.space_group_name_H-M   'P 1'
#
loop_
_entity.id
_entity.type
_entity.pdbx_description
1 polymer ?
#
loop_
_entity_poly.entity_id
_entity_poly.type
_entity_poly.pdbx_seq_one_letter_code
_entity_poly.pdbx_strand_id
1 'polypeptide(L)'
;MQKKYKKGAAVNYISRNQALRKLQLTLSDFRRLCILKGIYPVEPKNRRKANRGRLANKTYYLAKDIRFLTHEPIIDKFRQMKSYLRRLTKARARKEKTREQALRNNRPFYKLDHVVRERYPSFADALRDLDDCLTLVFLFANFPLLKKLYEPRLRLCRRLSVEFLHYVIASGSLKKCFISIKGYYFQAEIRGEIITWIIPHKLGHKNPADVDFKIMATFLEFYTTLLGFVNYKLYSEHGLIYPPKLTFTPTTSSSTLCSEDEFSDEFLASLGLPIMKKPELNPVDKIEIDQEAAQLLGDTVADEDARKKEEEAKTL
;
A
#
# COMPACT_ATOMS: atom_id res chain seq x y z
N MET A 1 -30.93 -39.11 12.01
CA MET A 1 -29.88 -39.17 10.96
C MET A 1 -29.35 -37.77 10.63
N GLN A 2 -28.04 -37.53 10.72
CA GLN A 2 -27.46 -36.26 10.26
C GLN A 2 -27.42 -36.24 8.72
N LYS A 3 -27.89 -35.15 8.08
CA LYS A 3 -27.84 -35.04 6.61
C LYS A 3 -26.38 -35.05 6.12
N LYS A 4 -26.10 -35.84 5.08
CA LYS A 4 -24.76 -35.94 4.46
C LYS A 4 -24.23 -34.55 4.08
N TYR A 5 -22.92 -34.34 4.22
CA TYR A 5 -22.20 -33.11 3.86
C TYR A 5 -22.53 -31.85 4.69
N LYS A 6 -23.17 -32.00 5.86
CA LYS A 6 -23.41 -30.89 6.80
C LYS A 6 -22.31 -30.66 7.85
N LYS A 7 -21.26 -31.50 7.86
CA LYS A 7 -20.11 -31.38 8.79
C LYS A 7 -18.80 -31.72 8.09
N GLY A 8 -17.68 -31.23 8.65
CA GLY A 8 -16.33 -31.52 8.20
C GLY A 8 -15.90 -30.77 6.94
N ALA A 9 -15.07 -31.39 6.10
CA ALA A 9 -14.47 -30.75 4.92
C ALA A 9 -15.49 -30.16 3.92
N ALA A 10 -16.72 -30.67 3.89
CA ALA A 10 -17.77 -30.11 3.03
C ALA A 10 -18.25 -28.71 3.47
N VAL A 11 -18.06 -28.34 4.74
CA VAL A 11 -18.45 -27.04 5.30
C VAL A 11 -17.25 -26.09 5.40
N ASN A 12 -16.06 -26.63 5.69
CA ASN A 12 -14.85 -25.84 5.90
C ASN A 12 -14.31 -25.22 4.62
N TYR A 13 -14.60 -25.82 3.46
CA TYR A 13 -14.13 -25.35 2.16
C TYR A 13 -15.28 -24.87 1.29
N ILE A 14 -15.05 -23.78 0.57
CA ILE A 14 -15.98 -23.21 -0.40
C ILE A 14 -15.29 -23.11 -1.75
N SER A 15 -15.97 -23.52 -2.82
CA SER A 15 -15.41 -23.39 -4.17
C SER A 15 -15.41 -21.94 -4.63
N ARG A 16 -14.48 -21.56 -5.52
CA ARG A 16 -14.39 -20.20 -6.08
C ARG A 16 -15.74 -19.66 -6.59
N ASN A 17 -16.50 -20.47 -7.34
CA ASN A 17 -17.79 -20.05 -7.89
C ASN A 17 -18.88 -19.87 -6.82
N GLN A 18 -18.77 -20.56 -5.69
CA GLN A 18 -19.66 -20.34 -4.54
C GLN A 18 -19.26 -19.07 -3.78
N ALA A 19 -17.95 -18.82 -3.60
CA ALA A 19 -17.44 -17.60 -2.98
C ALA A 19 -17.87 -16.34 -3.78
N LEU A 20 -17.74 -16.37 -5.11
CA LEU A 20 -18.19 -15.29 -5.99
C LEU A 20 -19.68 -14.99 -5.84
N ARG A 21 -20.52 -16.03 -5.81
CA ARG A 21 -21.97 -15.88 -5.63
C ARG A 21 -22.32 -15.33 -4.25
N LYS A 22 -21.60 -15.74 -3.21
CA LYS A 22 -21.83 -15.28 -1.84
C LYS A 22 -21.45 -13.82 -1.64
N LEU A 23 -20.31 -13.39 -2.19
CA LEU A 23 -19.82 -12.01 -2.08
C LEU A 23 -20.46 -11.05 -3.11
N GLN A 24 -21.14 -11.58 -4.12
CA GLN A 24 -21.74 -10.82 -5.23
C GLN A 24 -20.70 -9.94 -5.97
N LEU A 25 -19.51 -10.51 -6.19
CA LEU A 25 -18.40 -9.84 -6.87
C LEU A 25 -18.10 -10.50 -8.22
N THR A 26 -17.50 -9.70 -9.12
CA THR A 26 -16.93 -10.22 -10.37
C THR A 26 -15.61 -10.94 -10.09
N LEU A 27 -15.17 -11.81 -11.00
CA LEU A 27 -13.92 -12.56 -10.84
C LEU A 27 -12.69 -11.65 -10.67
N SER A 28 -12.64 -10.53 -11.39
CA SER A 28 -11.56 -9.53 -11.28
C SER A 28 -11.46 -8.94 -9.88
N ASP A 29 -12.61 -8.53 -9.34
CA ASP A 29 -12.67 -7.80 -8.07
C ASP A 29 -12.48 -8.75 -6.90
N PHE A 30 -12.97 -9.98 -7.05
CA PHE A 30 -12.69 -11.05 -6.10
C PHE A 30 -11.19 -11.37 -6.03
N ARG A 31 -10.51 -11.52 -7.18
CA ARG A 31 -9.04 -11.72 -7.19
C ARG A 31 -8.31 -10.56 -6.53
N ARG A 32 -8.68 -9.32 -6.86
CA ARG A 32 -8.10 -8.12 -6.23
C ARG A 32 -8.30 -8.12 -4.73
N LEU A 33 -9.52 -8.38 -4.26
CA LEU A 33 -9.84 -8.43 -2.83
C LEU A 33 -9.03 -9.51 -2.11
N CYS A 34 -8.92 -10.70 -2.70
CA CYS A 34 -8.13 -11.79 -2.15
C CYS A 34 -6.65 -11.41 -2.02
N ILE A 35 -6.08 -10.71 -3.00
CA ILE A 35 -4.69 -10.24 -2.96
C ILE A 35 -4.50 -9.22 -1.85
N LEU A 36 -5.38 -8.21 -1.77
CA LEU A 36 -5.31 -7.16 -0.75
C LEU A 36 -5.38 -7.74 0.68
N LYS A 37 -6.27 -8.70 0.93
CA LYS A 37 -6.43 -9.35 2.24
C LYS A 37 -5.48 -10.52 2.48
N GLY A 38 -4.69 -10.95 1.49
CA GLY A 38 -3.81 -12.12 1.64
C GLY A 38 -4.53 -13.47 1.70
N ILE A 39 -5.71 -13.60 1.10
CA ILE A 39 -6.46 -14.87 1.06
C ILE A 39 -6.08 -15.67 -0.18
N TYR A 40 -5.51 -16.84 0.05
CA TYR A 40 -5.04 -17.74 -1.00
C TYR A 40 -5.91 -19.00 -1.12
N PRO A 41 -5.94 -19.66 -2.30
CA PRO A 41 -6.62 -20.93 -2.46
C PRO A 41 -5.94 -22.03 -1.65
N VAL A 42 -6.72 -22.93 -1.05
CA VAL A 42 -6.25 -24.02 -0.18
C VAL A 42 -6.71 -25.36 -0.74
N GLU A 43 -5.83 -26.36 -0.77
CA GLU A 43 -6.20 -27.71 -1.16
C GLU A 43 -6.84 -28.47 0.02
N PRO A 44 -8.06 -29.01 -0.14
CA PRO A 44 -8.70 -29.78 0.92
C PRO A 44 -8.07 -31.18 1.01
N LYS A 45 -7.74 -31.61 2.24
CA LYS A 45 -7.19 -32.96 2.52
C LYS A 45 -7.99 -34.08 1.85
N ASN A 46 -9.32 -33.95 1.79
CA ASN A 46 -10.23 -34.90 1.15
C ASN A 46 -11.08 -34.22 0.07
N ARG A 47 -10.57 -34.17 -1.16
CA ARG A 47 -11.20 -33.50 -2.31
C ARG A 47 -12.61 -34.03 -2.64
N ARG A 48 -12.82 -35.35 -2.53
CA ARG A 48 -14.13 -35.98 -2.77
C ARG A 48 -15.17 -35.50 -1.75
N LYS A 49 -14.82 -35.42 -0.46
CA LYS A 49 -15.74 -34.96 0.60
C LYS A 49 -16.07 -33.46 0.44
N ALA A 50 -15.09 -32.64 0.07
CA ALA A 50 -15.28 -31.21 -0.18
C ALA A 50 -16.22 -30.94 -1.37
N ASN A 51 -16.13 -31.74 -2.44
CA ASN A 51 -16.94 -31.57 -3.64
C ASN A 51 -18.19 -32.48 -3.67
N ARG A 52 -18.72 -32.85 -2.50
CA ARG A 52 -19.95 -33.65 -2.36
C ARG A 52 -19.94 -34.97 -3.17
N GLY A 53 -18.79 -35.62 -3.25
CA GLY A 53 -18.59 -36.91 -3.93
C GLY A 53 -17.94 -36.83 -5.32
N ARG A 54 -17.84 -35.65 -5.94
CA ARG A 54 -17.30 -35.52 -7.31
C ARG A 54 -15.80 -35.25 -7.32
N LEU A 55 -15.01 -35.98 -8.08
CA LEU A 55 -13.59 -35.69 -8.26
C LEU A 55 -13.40 -34.67 -9.39
N ALA A 56 -13.38 -33.38 -9.07
CA ALA A 56 -13.13 -32.31 -10.05
C ALA A 56 -11.98 -31.42 -9.60
N ASN A 57 -11.23 -30.90 -10.58
CA ASN A 57 -10.19 -29.90 -10.37
C ASN A 57 -10.85 -28.53 -10.19
N LYS A 58 -11.10 -28.17 -8.93
CA LYS A 58 -11.66 -26.87 -8.54
C LYS A 58 -10.74 -26.22 -7.53
N THR A 59 -10.68 -24.90 -7.60
CA THR A 59 -10.03 -24.10 -6.56
C THR A 59 -10.98 -23.90 -5.38
N TYR A 60 -10.46 -24.16 -4.19
CA TYR A 60 -11.17 -24.01 -2.93
C TYR A 60 -10.53 -22.91 -2.09
N TYR A 61 -11.37 -22.27 -1.28
CA TYR A 61 -10.98 -21.32 -0.25
C TYR A 61 -11.54 -21.80 1.08
N LEU A 62 -11.01 -21.32 2.19
CA LEU A 62 -11.59 -21.61 3.49
C LEU A 62 -12.87 -20.79 3.68
N ALA A 63 -13.92 -21.45 4.18
CA ALA A 63 -15.21 -20.82 4.39
C ALA A 63 -15.16 -19.72 5.46
N LYS A 64 -14.23 -19.82 6.43
CA LYS A 64 -13.96 -18.78 7.43
C LYS A 64 -13.46 -17.49 6.78
N ASP A 65 -12.50 -17.59 5.86
CA ASP A 65 -11.88 -16.42 5.22
C ASP A 65 -12.88 -15.70 4.31
N ILE A 66 -13.72 -16.45 3.59
CA ILE A 66 -14.80 -15.84 2.78
C ILE A 66 -15.88 -15.18 3.66
N ARG A 67 -16.13 -15.71 4.87
CA ARG A 67 -17.05 -15.06 5.83
C ARG A 67 -16.44 -13.75 6.32
N PHE A 68 -15.15 -13.76 6.65
CA PHE A 68 -14.40 -12.56 7.02
C PHE A 68 -14.43 -11.49 5.91
N LEU A 69 -14.23 -11.88 4.65
CA LEU A 69 -14.36 -10.96 3.50
C LEU A 69 -15.73 -10.30 3.39
N THR A 70 -16.80 -10.93 3.87
CA THR A 70 -18.16 -10.41 3.72
C THR A 70 -18.34 -9.07 4.45
N HIS A 71 -17.57 -8.83 5.50
CA HIS A 71 -17.64 -7.61 6.32
C HIS A 71 -16.63 -6.54 5.90
N GLU A 72 -15.91 -6.73 4.79
CA GLU A 72 -14.85 -5.81 4.41
C GLU A 72 -15.37 -4.55 3.67
N PRO A 73 -15.08 -3.32 4.15
CA PRO A 73 -15.57 -2.07 3.54
C PRO A 73 -15.08 -1.82 2.11
N ILE A 74 -13.97 -2.44 1.69
CA ILE A 74 -13.47 -2.34 0.31
C ILE A 74 -14.48 -2.87 -0.71
N ILE A 75 -15.31 -3.85 -0.31
CA ILE A 75 -16.37 -4.39 -1.17
C ILE A 75 -17.35 -3.29 -1.58
N ASP A 76 -17.77 -2.46 -0.63
CA ASP A 76 -18.72 -1.37 -0.91
C ASP A 76 -18.08 -0.29 -1.79
N LYS A 77 -16.77 -0.05 -1.63
CA LYS A 77 -16.03 0.83 -2.54
C LYS A 77 -15.93 0.28 -3.96
N PHE A 78 -15.78 -1.04 -4.14
CA PHE A 78 -15.85 -1.65 -5.48
C PHE A 78 -17.24 -1.50 -6.11
N ARG A 79 -18.31 -1.62 -5.32
CA ARG A 79 -19.69 -1.39 -5.77
C ARG A 79 -19.92 0.08 -6.16
N GLN A 80 -19.44 1.03 -5.36
CA GLN A 80 -19.46 2.46 -5.67
C GLN A 80 -18.67 2.78 -6.95
N MET A 81 -17.53 2.13 -7.15
CA MET A 81 -16.73 2.34 -8.36
C MET A 81 -17.43 1.78 -9.60
N LYS A 82 -18.15 0.67 -9.50
CA LYS A 82 -18.98 0.15 -10.61
C LYS A 82 -20.14 1.08 -10.96
N SER A 83 -20.86 1.59 -9.95
CA SER A 83 -21.96 2.53 -10.19
C SER A 83 -21.44 3.84 -10.79
N TYR A 84 -20.28 4.32 -10.32
CA TYR A 84 -19.54 5.44 -10.91
C TYR A 84 -19.22 5.21 -12.39
N LEU A 85 -18.62 4.05 -12.73
CA LEU A 85 -18.29 3.73 -14.12
C LEU A 85 -19.53 3.68 -15.02
N ARG A 86 -20.65 3.13 -14.54
CA ARG A 86 -21.93 3.13 -15.29
C ARG A 86 -22.49 4.54 -15.50
N ARG A 87 -22.37 5.41 -14.49
CA ARG A 87 -22.78 6.83 -14.61
C ARG A 87 -21.90 7.57 -15.61
N LEU A 88 -20.59 7.31 -15.58
CA LEU A 88 -19.62 7.91 -16.50
C LEU A 88 -19.86 7.46 -17.94
N THR A 89 -20.09 6.16 -18.19
CA THR A 89 -20.42 5.66 -19.54
C THR A 89 -21.73 6.24 -20.05
N LYS A 90 -22.74 6.37 -19.20
CA LYS A 90 -24.03 7.00 -19.55
C LYS A 90 -23.88 8.48 -19.90
N ALA A 91 -23.11 9.25 -19.10
CA ALA A 91 -22.84 10.67 -19.39
C ALA A 91 -22.07 10.84 -20.71
N ARG A 92 -21.06 9.99 -20.95
CA ARG A 92 -20.30 9.96 -22.21
C ARG A 92 -21.18 9.63 -23.41
N ALA A 93 -22.04 8.62 -23.31
CA ALA A 93 -22.95 8.23 -24.39
C ALA A 93 -23.93 9.36 -24.74
N ARG A 94 -24.36 10.15 -23.75
CA ARG A 94 -25.21 11.33 -23.92
C ARG A 94 -24.46 12.60 -24.31
N LYS A 95 -23.13 12.56 -24.40
CA LYS A 95 -22.24 13.70 -24.68
C LYS A 95 -22.41 14.88 -23.70
N GLU A 96 -22.84 14.61 -22.47
CA GLU A 96 -22.98 15.62 -21.40
C GLU A 96 -21.62 15.95 -20.76
N LYS A 97 -20.87 16.91 -21.33
CA LYS A 97 -19.49 17.24 -20.90
C LYS A 97 -19.37 17.73 -19.45
N THR A 98 -20.29 18.60 -19.02
CA THR A 98 -20.27 19.19 -17.66
C THR A 98 -20.45 18.13 -16.58
N ARG A 99 -21.45 17.25 -16.76
CA ARG A 99 -21.70 16.12 -15.88
C ARG A 99 -20.55 15.13 -15.88
N GLU A 100 -19.92 14.89 -17.03
CA GLU A 100 -18.74 14.02 -17.12
C GLU A 100 -17.59 14.59 -16.28
N GLN A 101 -17.28 15.88 -16.39
CA GLN A 101 -16.23 16.52 -15.59
C GLN A 101 -16.53 16.46 -14.09
N ALA A 102 -17.77 16.77 -13.69
CA ALA A 102 -18.19 16.68 -12.29
C ALA A 102 -18.06 15.25 -11.73
N LEU A 103 -18.36 14.23 -12.55
CA LEU A 103 -18.13 12.83 -12.19
C LEU A 103 -16.64 12.52 -12.05
N ARG A 104 -15.80 12.95 -13.01
CA ARG A 104 -14.35 12.72 -12.97
C ARG A 104 -13.70 13.30 -11.70
N ASN A 105 -14.15 14.47 -11.26
CA ASN A 105 -13.67 15.10 -10.03
C ASN A 105 -14.12 14.30 -8.78
N ASN A 106 -15.34 13.78 -8.80
CA ASN A 106 -15.91 12.97 -7.72
C ASN A 106 -15.63 11.46 -7.87
N ARG A 107 -14.42 11.10 -8.32
CA ARG A 107 -14.04 9.70 -8.47
C ARG A 107 -13.94 9.03 -7.09
N PRO A 108 -14.66 7.92 -6.85
CA PRO A 108 -14.53 7.19 -5.59
C PRO A 108 -13.14 6.56 -5.49
N PHE A 109 -12.46 6.79 -4.38
CA PHE A 109 -11.22 6.13 -4.02
C PHE A 109 -11.41 5.34 -2.72
N TYR A 110 -10.58 4.32 -2.53
CA TYR A 110 -10.48 3.60 -1.26
C TYR A 110 -9.03 3.66 -0.78
N LYS A 111 -8.86 3.57 0.54
CA LYS A 111 -7.55 3.49 1.18
C LYS A 111 -7.25 2.04 1.57
N LEU A 112 -5.97 1.70 1.68
CA LEU A 112 -5.52 0.35 2.09
C LEU A 112 -4.91 0.34 3.50
N ASP A 113 -4.87 1.50 4.15
CA ASP A 113 -4.22 1.73 5.45
C ASP A 113 -4.72 0.75 6.52
N HIS A 114 -6.04 0.54 6.59
CA HIS A 114 -6.64 -0.40 7.54
C HIS A 114 -6.29 -1.86 7.23
N VAL A 115 -6.13 -2.21 5.94
CA VAL A 115 -5.74 -3.56 5.51
C VAL A 115 -4.30 -3.86 5.89
N VAL A 116 -3.40 -2.90 5.68
CA VAL A 116 -1.98 -3.05 6.04
C VAL A 116 -1.85 -3.24 7.55
N ARG A 117 -2.52 -2.41 8.35
CA ARG A 117 -2.50 -2.52 9.83
C ARG A 117 -3.10 -3.81 10.36
N GLU A 118 -4.15 -4.32 9.72
CA GLU A 118 -4.75 -5.59 10.12
C GLU A 118 -3.86 -6.79 9.76
N ARG A 119 -3.18 -6.73 8.62
CA ARG A 119 -2.29 -7.81 8.16
C ARG A 119 -0.97 -7.84 8.92
N TYR A 120 -0.44 -6.67 9.28
CA TYR A 120 0.82 -6.52 10.01
C TYR A 120 0.57 -5.74 11.32
N PRO A 121 0.16 -6.43 12.40
CA PRO A 121 -0.10 -5.78 13.68
C PRO A 121 1.18 -5.24 14.32
N SER A 122 2.32 -5.93 14.12
CA SER A 122 3.64 -5.47 14.54
C SER A 122 4.46 -4.93 13.37
N PHE A 123 5.36 -4.00 13.66
CA PHE A 123 6.33 -3.51 12.68
C PHE A 123 7.32 -4.61 12.24
N ALA A 124 7.69 -5.52 13.14
CA ALA A 124 8.57 -6.64 12.81
C ALA A 124 7.92 -7.57 11.77
N ASP A 125 6.61 -7.81 11.86
CA ASP A 125 5.87 -8.61 10.88
C ASP A 125 5.89 -7.95 9.49
N ALA A 126 5.80 -6.62 9.44
CA ALA A 126 5.91 -5.87 8.20
C ALA A 126 7.32 -5.93 7.57
N LEU A 127 8.37 -5.95 8.40
CA LEU A 127 9.76 -6.09 7.93
C LEU A 127 10.03 -7.49 7.34
N ARG A 128 9.45 -8.54 7.91
CA ARG A 128 9.63 -9.92 7.42
C ARG A 128 9.07 -10.14 6.02
N ASP A 129 7.96 -9.47 5.69
CA ASP A 129 7.35 -9.53 4.35
C ASP A 129 7.95 -8.47 3.38
N LEU A 130 8.96 -7.70 3.80
CA LEU A 130 9.50 -6.60 3.03
C LEU A 130 10.32 -7.05 1.80
N ASP A 131 10.92 -8.25 1.84
CA ASP A 131 11.73 -8.82 0.75
C ASP A 131 10.98 -8.89 -0.59
N ASP A 132 9.78 -9.48 -0.56
CA ASP A 132 8.89 -9.61 -1.72
C ASP A 132 8.39 -8.24 -2.18
N CYS A 133 8.08 -7.36 -1.22
CA CYS A 133 7.63 -6.00 -1.47
C CYS A 133 8.70 -5.20 -2.24
N LEU A 134 9.93 -5.17 -1.75
CA LEU A 134 11.04 -4.45 -2.36
C LEU A 134 11.35 -5.00 -3.75
N THR A 135 11.44 -6.32 -3.89
CA THR A 135 11.74 -6.95 -5.19
C THR A 135 10.71 -6.56 -6.25
N LEU A 136 9.41 -6.53 -5.91
CA LEU A 136 8.38 -6.10 -6.85
C LEU A 136 8.47 -4.58 -7.14
N VAL A 137 8.66 -3.74 -6.13
CA VAL A 137 8.74 -2.28 -6.33
C VAL A 137 9.95 -1.91 -7.19
N PHE A 138 11.12 -2.51 -6.95
CA PHE A 138 12.32 -2.29 -7.77
C PHE A 138 12.17 -2.82 -9.20
N LEU A 139 11.47 -3.94 -9.40
CA LEU A 139 11.15 -4.43 -10.73
C LEU A 139 10.29 -3.40 -11.50
N PHE A 140 9.24 -2.88 -10.86
CA PHE A 140 8.36 -1.90 -11.48
C PHE A 140 8.99 -0.52 -11.66
N ALA A 141 9.93 -0.14 -10.80
CA ALA A 141 10.70 1.11 -10.95
C ALA A 141 11.52 1.12 -12.26
N ASN A 142 12.04 -0.05 -12.66
CA ASN A 142 12.83 -0.23 -13.87
C ASN A 142 12.02 -0.43 -15.16
N PHE A 143 10.70 -0.64 -15.08
CA PHE A 143 9.89 -0.77 -16.30
C PHE A 143 9.74 0.58 -17.02
N PRO A 144 9.74 0.57 -18.36
CA PRO A 144 9.31 1.73 -19.14
C PRO A 144 7.82 2.00 -18.93
N LEU A 145 7.35 3.20 -19.29
CA LEU A 145 5.93 3.55 -19.23
C LEU A 145 5.11 2.68 -20.19
N LEU A 146 4.59 1.56 -19.69
CA LEU A 146 3.71 0.68 -20.46
C LEU A 146 2.29 1.26 -20.49
N LYS A 147 1.63 1.25 -21.67
CA LYS A 147 0.22 1.68 -21.83
C LYS A 147 -0.77 1.00 -20.87
N LYS A 148 -0.45 -0.21 -20.39
CA LYS A 148 -1.29 -0.99 -19.45
C LYS A 148 -1.05 -0.63 -17.97
N LEU A 149 0.08 0.00 -17.67
CA LEU A 149 0.44 0.42 -16.33
C LEU A 149 0.04 1.88 -16.13
N TYR A 150 -0.37 2.20 -14.90
CA TYR A 150 -0.79 3.56 -14.57
C TYR A 150 0.45 4.35 -14.16
N GLU A 151 0.79 5.36 -14.95
CA GLU A 151 1.97 6.22 -14.78
C GLU A 151 2.15 6.74 -13.32
N PRO A 152 1.12 7.24 -12.62
CA PRO A 152 1.29 7.67 -11.23
C PRO A 152 1.75 6.57 -10.26
N ARG A 153 1.40 5.30 -10.52
CA ARG A 153 1.87 4.18 -9.69
C ARG A 153 3.36 3.90 -9.92
N LEU A 154 3.84 4.02 -11.16
CA LEU A 154 5.25 3.84 -11.48
C LEU A 154 6.11 4.94 -10.84
N ARG A 155 5.68 6.20 -10.92
CA ARG A 155 6.32 7.32 -10.23
C ARG A 155 6.43 7.09 -8.73
N LEU A 156 5.34 6.63 -8.11
CA LEU A 156 5.32 6.32 -6.68
C LEU A 156 6.32 5.21 -6.35
N CYS A 157 6.42 4.16 -7.17
CA CYS A 157 7.39 3.08 -6.97
C CYS A 157 8.83 3.58 -7.04
N ARG A 158 9.16 4.38 -8.07
CA ARG A 158 10.49 5.00 -8.23
C ARG A 158 10.86 5.84 -7.01
N ARG A 159 9.95 6.71 -6.59
CA ARG A 159 10.13 7.54 -5.39
C ARG A 159 10.36 6.68 -4.14
N LEU A 160 9.47 5.73 -3.85
CA LEU A 160 9.59 4.88 -2.65
C LEU A 160 10.86 4.02 -2.66
N SER A 161 11.30 3.54 -3.83
CA SER A 161 12.58 2.84 -4.00
C SER A 161 13.77 3.71 -3.61
N VAL A 162 13.81 4.96 -4.08
CA VAL A 162 14.86 5.92 -3.72
C VAL A 162 14.80 6.25 -2.23
N GLU A 163 13.61 6.51 -1.69
CA GLU A 163 13.42 6.75 -0.25
C GLU A 163 13.96 5.59 0.60
N PHE A 164 13.74 4.35 0.19
CA PHE A 164 14.24 3.17 0.90
C PHE A 164 15.76 3.02 0.82
N LEU A 165 16.35 3.17 -0.37
CA LEU A 165 17.81 3.08 -0.53
C LEU A 165 18.54 4.16 0.26
N HIS A 166 17.98 5.36 0.25
CA HIS A 166 18.47 6.49 1.01
C HIS A 166 18.50 6.21 2.52
N TYR A 167 17.44 5.57 3.04
CA TYR A 167 17.44 5.09 4.42
C TYR A 167 18.56 4.07 4.67
N VAL A 168 18.77 3.10 3.77
CA VAL A 168 19.83 2.08 3.91
C VAL A 168 21.22 2.73 3.96
N ILE A 169 21.45 3.77 3.14
CA ILE A 169 22.69 4.54 3.13
C ILE A 169 22.86 5.32 4.44
N ALA A 170 21.83 6.05 4.87
CA ALA A 170 21.87 6.86 6.09
C ALA A 170 22.04 6.04 7.36
N SER A 171 21.44 4.84 7.40
CA SER A 171 21.55 3.91 8.53
C SER A 171 22.82 3.06 8.51
N GLY A 172 23.54 2.99 7.38
CA GLY A 172 24.70 2.10 7.22
C GLY A 172 24.36 0.63 7.43
N SER A 173 23.14 0.20 7.10
CA SER A 173 22.59 -1.12 7.45
C SER A 173 22.94 -2.25 6.46
N LEU A 174 23.61 -1.93 5.35
CA LEU A 174 23.96 -2.89 4.31
C LEU A 174 25.07 -3.86 4.77
N LYS A 175 24.83 -5.16 4.62
CA LYS A 175 25.75 -6.23 5.07
C LYS A 175 26.43 -6.96 3.94
N LYS A 176 25.67 -7.38 2.93
CA LYS A 176 26.18 -8.18 1.81
C LYS A 176 25.62 -7.69 0.48
N CYS A 177 26.45 -7.78 -0.55
CA CYS A 177 26.10 -7.46 -1.92
C CYS A 177 26.58 -8.59 -2.83
N PHE A 178 25.75 -9.00 -3.78
CA PHE A 178 26.10 -10.03 -4.75
C PHE A 178 25.58 -9.67 -6.15
N ILE A 179 26.44 -9.76 -7.16
CA ILE A 179 26.08 -9.47 -8.55
C ILE A 179 25.81 -10.79 -9.27
N SER A 180 24.66 -10.86 -9.95
CA SER A 180 24.26 -12.00 -10.74
C SER A 180 23.88 -11.58 -12.16
N ILE A 181 23.66 -12.56 -13.04
CA ILE A 181 23.10 -12.36 -14.39
C ILE A 181 21.72 -11.68 -14.32
N LYS A 182 20.94 -11.95 -13.27
CA LYS A 182 19.59 -11.38 -13.10
C LYS A 182 19.58 -9.92 -12.64
N GLY A 183 20.62 -9.47 -11.95
CA GLY A 183 20.64 -8.19 -11.25
C GLY A 183 21.56 -8.19 -10.04
N TYR A 184 21.38 -7.17 -9.21
CA TYR A 184 22.11 -6.92 -7.97
C TYR A 184 21.29 -7.41 -6.78
N TYR A 185 21.85 -8.27 -5.96
CA TYR A 185 21.27 -8.74 -4.71
C TYR A 185 21.88 -7.94 -3.57
N PHE A 186 21.01 -7.36 -2.73
CA PHE A 186 21.41 -6.62 -1.54
C PHE A 186 20.82 -7.29 -0.31
N GLN A 187 21.59 -7.30 0.76
CA GLN A 187 21.17 -7.80 2.07
C GLN A 187 21.47 -6.72 3.11
N ALA A 188 20.43 -6.22 3.78
CA ALA A 188 20.55 -5.25 4.88
C ALA A 188 19.95 -5.80 6.17
N GLU A 189 20.51 -5.38 7.30
CA GLU A 189 20.00 -5.73 8.63
C GLU A 189 19.25 -4.53 9.22
N ILE A 190 17.93 -4.65 9.33
CA ILE A 190 17.06 -3.61 9.88
C ILE A 190 16.38 -4.17 11.12
N ARG A 191 16.67 -3.62 12.30
CA ARG A 191 16.11 -4.07 13.59
C ARG A 191 16.34 -5.56 13.89
N GLY A 192 17.49 -6.09 13.50
CA GLY A 192 17.83 -7.51 13.68
C GLY A 192 17.11 -8.46 12.71
N GLU A 193 16.25 -7.95 11.84
CA GLU A 193 15.69 -8.72 10.72
C GLU A 193 16.57 -8.50 9.48
N ILE A 194 16.88 -9.61 8.82
CA ILE A 194 17.71 -9.62 7.61
C ILE A 194 16.79 -9.53 6.40
N ILE A 195 16.96 -8.49 5.60
CA ILE A 195 16.11 -8.20 4.45
C ILE A 195 16.94 -8.34 3.19
N THR A 196 16.48 -9.16 2.26
CA THR A 196 17.16 -9.45 0.99
C THR A 196 16.27 -9.08 -0.18
N TRP A 197 16.76 -8.23 -1.07
CA TRP A 197 16.02 -7.83 -2.28
C TRP A 197 16.92 -7.79 -3.50
N ILE A 198 16.27 -7.78 -4.68
CA ILE A 198 16.95 -7.78 -5.97
C ILE A 198 16.60 -6.51 -6.72
N ILE A 199 17.62 -5.85 -7.27
CA ILE A 199 17.48 -4.78 -8.26
C ILE A 199 17.88 -5.34 -9.62
N PRO A 200 16.95 -5.45 -10.59
CA PRO A 200 17.28 -5.97 -11.90
C PRO A 200 18.22 -5.02 -12.65
N HIS A 201 19.01 -5.58 -13.58
CA HIS A 201 19.83 -4.77 -14.49
C HIS A 201 18.91 -3.91 -15.38
N LYS A 202 19.32 -2.66 -15.63
CA LYS A 202 18.63 -1.72 -16.53
C LYS A 202 18.86 -2.13 -18.00
N LEU A 203 18.30 -3.27 -18.41
CA LEU A 203 18.36 -3.78 -19.78
C LEU A 203 16.99 -3.65 -20.45
N GLY A 204 16.98 -3.63 -21.80
CA GLY A 204 15.75 -3.55 -22.58
C GLY A 204 14.77 -4.69 -22.26
N HIS A 205 13.55 -4.35 -21.88
CA HIS A 205 12.54 -5.31 -21.45
C HIS A 205 11.73 -5.85 -22.65
N LYS A 206 11.67 -7.17 -22.81
CA LYS A 206 10.64 -7.82 -23.65
C LYS A 206 9.42 -8.08 -22.78
N ASN A 207 8.27 -7.51 -23.13
CA ASN A 207 7.01 -7.74 -22.41
C ASN A 207 6.45 -9.13 -22.76
N PRO A 208 6.48 -10.12 -21.85
CA PRO A 208 5.92 -11.44 -22.14
C PRO A 208 4.39 -11.34 -22.15
N ALA A 209 3.75 -12.00 -23.11
CA ALA A 209 2.29 -12.05 -23.18
C ALA A 209 1.67 -12.91 -22.05
N ASP A 210 2.45 -13.83 -21.49
CA ASP A 210 1.99 -14.82 -20.50
C ASP A 210 1.76 -14.25 -19.10
N VAL A 211 2.28 -13.04 -18.82
CA VAL A 211 2.21 -12.44 -17.50
C VAL A 211 0.99 -11.53 -17.34
N ASP A 212 0.16 -11.82 -16.35
CA ASP A 212 -1.01 -10.98 -16.02
C ASP A 212 -0.60 -9.75 -15.18
N PHE A 213 -0.27 -8.65 -15.87
CA PHE A 213 0.04 -7.36 -15.25
C PHE A 213 -1.10 -6.79 -14.40
N LYS A 214 -2.36 -7.21 -14.57
CA LYS A 214 -3.46 -6.72 -13.72
C LYS A 214 -3.32 -7.25 -12.31
N ILE A 215 -2.92 -8.52 -12.17
CA ILE A 215 -2.65 -9.14 -10.87
C ILE A 215 -1.44 -8.47 -10.23
N MET A 216 -0.33 -8.31 -10.97
CA MET A 216 0.86 -7.64 -10.45
C MET A 216 0.58 -6.20 -10.02
N ALA A 217 -0.24 -5.45 -10.76
CA ALA A 217 -0.62 -4.09 -10.40
C ALA A 217 -1.42 -4.02 -9.08
N THR A 218 -2.16 -5.06 -8.72
CA THR A 218 -2.87 -5.12 -7.42
C THR A 218 -1.93 -5.45 -6.27
N PHE A 219 -0.92 -6.29 -6.49
CA PHE A 219 0.17 -6.49 -5.52
C PHE A 219 0.97 -5.21 -5.32
N LEU A 220 1.33 -4.54 -6.41
CA LEU A 220 2.06 -3.28 -6.38
C LEU A 220 1.30 -2.21 -5.59
N GLU A 221 -0.01 -2.11 -5.78
CA GLU A 221 -0.85 -1.19 -5.02
C GLU A 221 -0.76 -1.44 -3.50
N PHE A 222 -0.82 -2.69 -3.07
CA PHE A 222 -0.65 -3.06 -1.66
C PHE A 222 0.78 -2.77 -1.16
N TYR A 223 1.79 -3.19 -1.91
CA TYR A 223 3.20 -3.03 -1.53
C TYR A 223 3.66 -1.58 -1.50
N THR A 224 3.17 -0.71 -2.39
CA THR A 224 3.46 0.74 -2.29
C THR A 224 2.91 1.34 -1.00
N THR A 225 1.71 0.93 -0.56
CA THR A 225 1.17 1.38 0.72
C THR A 225 1.96 0.83 1.91
N LEU A 226 2.35 -0.45 1.89
CA LEU A 226 3.19 -1.07 2.91
C LEU A 226 4.55 -0.36 3.02
N LEU A 227 5.25 -0.18 1.90
CA LEU A 227 6.57 0.46 1.85
C LEU A 227 6.51 1.92 2.29
N GLY A 228 5.42 2.64 1.99
CA GLY A 228 5.19 3.99 2.50
C GLY A 228 5.11 4.04 4.03
N PHE A 229 4.36 3.12 4.66
CA PHE A 229 4.31 3.01 6.12
C PHE A 229 5.66 2.63 6.73
N VAL A 230 6.37 1.70 6.09
CA VAL A 230 7.69 1.26 6.53
C VAL A 230 8.70 2.40 6.47
N ASN A 231 8.82 3.08 5.32
CA ASN A 231 9.70 4.23 5.17
C ASN A 231 9.37 5.33 6.19
N TYR A 232 8.10 5.68 6.37
CA TYR A 232 7.71 6.68 7.37
C TYR A 232 8.21 6.33 8.78
N LYS A 233 8.00 5.07 9.20
CA LYS A 233 8.45 4.58 10.51
C LYS A 233 9.98 4.62 10.63
N LEU A 234 10.69 4.09 9.63
CA LEU A 234 12.16 4.01 9.61
C LEU A 234 12.80 5.41 9.68
N TYR A 235 12.28 6.36 8.89
CA TYR A 235 12.75 7.75 8.91
C TYR A 235 12.47 8.43 10.25
N SER A 236 11.26 8.25 10.79
CA SER A 236 10.88 8.87 12.06
C SER A 236 11.78 8.39 13.21
N GLU A 237 12.19 7.12 13.19
CA GLU A 237 13.04 6.52 14.22
C GLU A 237 14.50 6.95 14.11
N HIS A 238 14.97 7.26 12.89
CA HIS A 238 16.34 7.77 12.65
C HIS A 238 16.43 9.29 12.73
N GLY A 239 15.37 9.99 13.20
CA GLY A 239 15.35 11.45 13.30
C GLY A 239 15.35 12.17 11.94
N LEU A 240 15.00 11.48 10.85
CA LEU A 240 14.94 12.05 9.51
C LEU A 240 13.55 12.64 9.23
N ILE A 241 13.51 13.65 8.37
CA ILE A 241 12.24 14.24 7.91
C ILE A 241 11.63 13.34 6.82
N TYR A 242 10.35 13.01 6.96
CA TYR A 242 9.58 12.27 5.95
C TYR A 242 8.42 13.13 5.45
N PRO A 243 8.20 13.25 4.12
CA PRO A 243 9.03 12.74 3.03
C PRO A 243 10.43 13.38 2.99
N PRO A 244 11.47 12.66 2.50
CA PRO A 244 12.80 13.23 2.40
C PRO A 244 12.77 14.43 1.46
N LYS A 245 13.29 15.55 1.97
CA LYS A 245 13.62 16.72 1.16
C LYS A 245 15.11 16.68 0.90
N LEU A 246 15.51 16.68 -0.37
CA LEU A 246 16.91 16.85 -0.73
C LEU A 246 17.34 18.26 -0.33
N THR A 247 18.56 18.39 0.18
CA THR A 247 19.17 19.68 0.57
C THR A 247 19.37 20.61 -0.62
N PHE A 248 19.47 20.04 -1.83
CA PHE A 248 19.56 20.79 -3.09
C PHE A 248 18.48 20.30 -4.06
N THR A 249 17.58 21.19 -4.47
CA THR A 249 16.71 20.96 -5.63
C THR A 249 17.49 21.36 -6.88
N PRO A 250 17.91 20.43 -7.76
CA PRO A 250 18.51 20.84 -9.01
C PRO A 250 17.48 21.65 -9.80
N THR A 251 17.84 22.89 -10.13
CA THR A 251 17.07 23.78 -11.00
C THR A 251 17.05 23.19 -12.40
N THR A 252 16.13 22.28 -12.69
CA THR A 252 15.83 21.88 -14.06
C THR A 252 14.33 21.93 -14.24
N SER A 253 13.87 23.15 -14.53
CA SER A 253 12.60 23.39 -15.20
C SER A 253 12.70 22.87 -16.63
N SER A 254 12.55 21.56 -16.84
CA SER A 254 12.28 21.02 -18.16
C SER A 254 10.91 20.33 -18.14
N SER A 255 10.03 20.83 -18.99
CA SER A 255 8.61 20.48 -19.09
C SER A 255 8.35 19.10 -19.71
N THR A 256 9.26 18.15 -19.50
CA THR A 256 9.21 16.79 -20.06
C THR A 256 9.24 15.76 -18.94
N LEU A 257 8.19 15.76 -18.13
CA LEU A 257 8.01 14.83 -17.01
C LEU A 257 8.08 13.38 -17.53
N CYS A 258 9.01 12.59 -16.97
CA CYS A 258 9.24 11.15 -17.24
C CYS A 258 10.12 10.77 -18.45
N SER A 259 11.35 11.27 -18.51
CA SER A 259 12.43 10.50 -19.14
C SER A 259 12.97 9.42 -18.17
N GLU A 260 13.57 8.35 -18.71
CA GLU A 260 14.29 7.34 -17.90
C GLU A 260 15.53 7.94 -17.20
N ASP A 261 15.98 9.09 -17.71
CA ASP A 261 17.11 9.87 -17.21
C ASP A 261 16.79 10.53 -15.86
N GLU A 262 15.59 11.09 -15.66
CA GLU A 262 15.19 11.71 -14.38
C GLU A 262 15.29 10.76 -13.18
N PHE A 263 14.92 9.47 -13.35
CA PHE A 263 15.06 8.49 -12.27
C PHE A 263 16.53 8.16 -11.98
N SER A 264 17.35 8.11 -13.03
CA SER A 264 18.78 7.85 -12.89
C SER A 264 19.46 9.03 -12.20
N ASP A 265 19.05 10.25 -12.53
CA ASP A 265 19.53 11.49 -11.92
C ASP A 265 19.06 11.65 -10.48
N GLU A 266 17.79 11.38 -10.16
CA GLU A 266 17.28 11.36 -8.78
C GLU A 266 17.96 10.28 -7.93
N PHE A 267 18.17 9.09 -8.52
CA PHE A 267 18.90 8.00 -7.88
C PHE A 267 20.34 8.41 -7.58
N LEU A 268 21.05 8.96 -8.57
CA LEU A 268 22.43 9.45 -8.39
C LEU A 268 22.51 10.61 -7.39
N ALA A 269 21.55 11.54 -7.42
CA ALA A 269 21.47 12.65 -6.47
C ALA A 269 21.25 12.17 -5.03
N SER A 270 20.46 11.10 -4.84
CA SER A 270 20.27 10.47 -3.53
C SER A 270 21.53 9.81 -2.98
N LEU A 271 22.49 9.43 -3.84
CA LEU A 271 23.77 8.86 -3.44
C LEU A 271 24.80 9.94 -3.05
N GLY A 272 24.66 11.16 -3.57
CA GLY A 272 25.68 12.21 -3.46
C GLY A 272 25.43 13.29 -2.41
N LEU A 273 24.19 13.43 -1.90
CA LEU A 273 23.81 14.57 -1.05
C LEU A 273 23.38 14.16 0.37
N PRO A 274 23.85 14.85 1.42
CA PRO A 274 23.43 14.61 2.79
C PRO A 274 21.99 15.11 3.04
N ILE A 275 21.30 14.42 3.95
CA ILE A 275 19.88 14.61 4.28
C ILE A 275 19.68 15.75 5.26
N MET A 276 18.55 16.47 5.15
CA MET A 276 18.03 17.26 6.26
C MET A 276 17.60 16.33 7.41
N LYS A 277 18.39 16.32 8.48
CA LYS A 277 17.97 15.80 9.78
C LYS A 277 16.95 16.74 10.40
N LYS A 278 16.04 16.24 11.24
CA LYS A 278 15.23 17.12 12.08
C LYS A 278 16.18 18.00 12.90
N PRO A 279 15.88 19.30 13.10
CA PRO A 279 16.65 20.10 14.03
C PRO A 279 16.63 19.39 15.39
N GLU A 280 17.80 19.07 15.92
CA GLU A 280 17.92 18.59 17.29
C GLU A 280 17.45 19.74 18.18
N LEU A 281 16.22 19.65 18.71
CA LEU A 281 15.74 20.58 19.73
C LEU A 281 16.68 20.45 20.93
N ASN A 282 17.34 21.54 21.28
CA ASN A 282 18.17 21.59 22.48
C ASN A 282 17.29 21.25 23.69
N PRO A 283 17.85 20.66 24.77
CA PRO A 283 17.08 20.40 25.98
C PRO A 283 16.46 21.65 26.58
N VAL A 284 17.00 22.84 26.29
CA VAL A 284 16.45 24.15 26.67
C VAL A 284 15.16 24.46 25.90
N ASP A 285 15.16 24.27 24.57
CA ASP A 285 13.99 24.54 23.71
C ASP A 285 12.80 23.62 24.03
N LYS A 286 13.06 22.39 24.50
CA LYS A 286 11.98 21.47 24.95
C LYS A 286 11.28 21.96 26.21
N ILE A 287 12.03 22.55 27.15
CA ILE A 287 11.48 23.09 28.39
C ILE A 287 10.62 24.32 28.10
N GLU A 288 11.07 25.19 27.19
CA GLU A 288 10.31 26.37 26.78
C GLU A 288 9.00 25.99 26.06
N ILE A 289 9.03 25.01 25.15
CA ILE A 289 7.82 24.54 24.44
C ILE A 289 6.83 23.86 25.39
N ASP A 290 7.31 23.07 26.36
CA ASP A 290 6.44 22.42 27.35
C ASP A 290 5.81 23.45 28.32
N GLN A 291 6.52 24.54 28.62
CA GLN A 291 6.00 25.66 29.43
C GLN A 291 4.96 26.50 28.65
N GLU A 292 5.20 26.78 27.38
CA GLU A 292 4.28 27.52 26.51
C GLU A 292 2.98 26.73 26.26
N ALA A 293 3.09 25.40 26.08
CA ALA A 293 1.92 24.53 25.95
C ALA A 293 1.10 24.44 27.25
N ALA A 294 1.74 24.47 28.42
CA ALA A 294 1.06 24.49 29.71
C ALA A 294 0.35 25.82 29.98
N GLN A 295 0.92 26.95 29.56
CA GLN A 295 0.27 28.27 29.63
C GLN A 295 -0.95 28.38 28.72
N LEU A 296 -0.86 27.92 27.47
CA LEU A 296 -2.01 27.88 26.55
C LEU A 296 -3.15 26.95 27.03
N LEU A 297 -2.82 25.87 27.72
CA LEU A 297 -3.81 25.01 28.37
C LEU A 297 -4.43 25.66 29.62
N GLY A 298 -3.65 26.44 30.37
CA GLY A 298 -4.16 27.21 31.51
C GLY A 298 -5.13 28.32 31.10
N ASP A 299 -4.81 29.05 30.03
CA ASP A 299 -5.63 30.15 29.52
C ASP A 299 -6.95 29.65 28.92
N THR A 300 -6.95 28.48 28.25
CA THR A 300 -8.19 27.90 27.71
C THR A 300 -9.13 27.39 28.80
N VAL A 301 -8.61 26.87 29.92
CA VAL A 301 -9.42 26.46 31.07
C VAL A 301 -10.00 27.68 31.80
N ALA A 302 -9.23 28.76 31.93
CA ALA A 302 -9.72 30.02 32.52
C ALA A 302 -10.85 30.65 31.67
N ASP A 303 -10.73 30.62 30.34
CA ASP A 303 -11.75 31.12 29.41
C ASP A 303 -13.04 30.26 29.44
N GLU A 304 -12.91 28.94 29.58
CA GLU A 304 -14.08 28.06 29.70
C GLU A 304 -14.83 28.24 31.03
N ASP A 305 -14.12 28.45 32.13
CA ASP A 305 -14.74 28.69 33.44
C ASP A 305 -15.37 30.08 33.55
N ALA A 306 -14.81 31.08 32.87
CA ALA A 306 -15.43 32.41 32.75
C ALA A 306 -16.76 32.35 31.98
N ARG A 307 -16.80 31.60 30.87
CA ARG A 307 -18.03 31.42 30.07
C ARG A 307 -19.13 30.67 30.82
N LYS A 308 -18.78 29.64 31.61
CA LYS A 308 -19.75 28.91 32.44
C LYS A 308 -20.38 29.80 33.51
N LYS A 309 -19.59 30.65 34.17
CA LYS A 309 -20.11 31.62 35.16
C LYS A 309 -21.01 32.66 34.52
N GLU A 310 -20.74 33.06 33.28
CA GLU A 310 -21.57 34.01 32.54
C GLU A 310 -22.90 33.38 32.06
N GLU A 311 -22.93 32.08 31.78
CA GLU A 311 -24.16 31.33 31.47
C GLU A 311 -25.02 31.07 32.72
N GLU A 312 -24.40 30.79 33.86
CA GLU A 312 -25.09 30.64 35.16
C GLU A 312 -25.72 31.96 35.64
N ALA A 313 -25.07 33.09 35.37
CA ALA A 313 -25.62 34.41 35.71
C ALA A 313 -26.81 34.84 34.82
N LYS A 314 -26.98 34.24 33.64
CA LYS A 314 -28.11 34.52 32.71
C LYS A 314 -29.33 33.63 32.98
N THR A 315 -29.22 32.66 33.88
CA THR A 315 -30.28 31.69 34.20
C THR A 315 -30.96 31.93 35.56
N LEU A 316 -30.61 33.02 36.24
CA LEU A 316 -31.26 33.57 37.44
C LEU A 316 -32.06 34.84 37.10
#